data_AF-A0A9E5M8F1-F1
#
_entry.id   AF-A0A9E5M8F1-F1
#
_cell.length_a   1.000
_cell.length_b   1.000
_cell.length_c   1.000
_cell.angle_alpha   90.00
_cell.angle_beta   90.00
_cell.angle_gamma   90.00
#
_symmetry.space_group_name_H-M   'P 1'
#
loop_
_entity.id
_entity.type
_entity.pdbx_description
1 polymer ?
#
loop_
_entity_poly.entity_id
_entity_poly.type
_entity_poly.pdbx_seq_one_letter_code
_entity_poly.pdbx_strand_id
1 'polypeptide(L)' 'MSQLHLIQIKNKETGEVYMTTKNRKQVERKIELKKYSKVLRKHVTFKEAKK' A
#
# COMPACT_ATOMS: atom_id res chain seq x y z
N MET A 1 0.73 7.19 -19.09
CA MET A 1 0.65 6.27 -17.93
C MET A 1 -0.59 6.64 -17.11
N SER A 2 -1.62 5.81 -17.10
CA SER A 2 -2.94 6.15 -16.51
C SER A 2 -2.97 5.95 -14.98
N GLN A 3 -3.45 6.95 -14.22
CA GLN A 3 -3.70 6.86 -12.77
C GLN A 3 -4.88 5.94 -12.38
N LEU A 4 -5.61 5.35 -13.34
CA LEU A 4 -6.84 4.58 -13.06
C LEU A 4 -6.66 3.45 -12.03
N HIS A 5 -5.46 2.87 -11.99
CA HIS A 5 -5.13 1.73 -11.12
C HIS A 5 -4.29 2.10 -9.90
N LEU A 6 -4.05 3.39 -9.64
CA LEU A 6 -3.26 3.83 -8.51
C LEU A 6 -4.03 3.60 -7.20
N ILE A 7 -3.34 3.02 -6.22
CA ILE A 7 -3.82 2.77 -4.86
C ILE A 7 -2.78 3.23 -3.84
N GLN A 8 -3.25 3.57 -2.64
CA GLN A 8 -2.39 3.96 -1.53
C GLN A 8 -2.32 2.80 -0.53
N ILE A 9 -1.12 2.49 -0.06
CA ILE A 9 -0.92 1.51 1.01
C ILE A 9 -0.28 2.24 2.18
N LYS A 10 -0.91 2.16 3.35
CA LYS A 10 -0.51 2.88 4.56
C LYS A 10 -0.20 1.89 5.67
N ASN A 11 0.82 2.23 6.46
CA ASN A 11 1.00 1.63 7.77
C ASN A 11 0.29 2.49 8.82
N LYS A 12 -0.59 1.87 9.64
CA LYS A 12 -1.33 2.58 10.69
C LYS A 12 -0.42 3.09 11.81
N GLU A 13 0.68 2.40 12.08
CA GLU A 13 1.59 2.73 13.19
C GLU A 13 2.56 3.85 12.83
N THR A 14 3.14 3.82 11.62
CA THR A 14 4.16 4.79 11.20
C THR A 14 3.62 5.94 10.37
N GLY A 15 2.36 5.86 9.90
CA GLY A 15 1.76 6.88 9.05
C GLY A 15 2.36 6.96 7.64
N GLU A 16 3.37 6.14 7.34
CA GLU A 16 4.04 6.08 6.04
C GLU A 16 3.09 5.55 4.96
N VAL A 17 3.15 6.18 3.78
CA VAL A 17 2.30 5.84 2.65
C VAL A 17 3.14 5.54 1.42
N TYR A 18 2.85 4.41 0.78
CA TYR A 18 3.39 4.05 -0.52
C TYR A 18 2.30 4.11 -1.57
N MET A 19 2.63 4.68 -2.73
CA MET A 19 1.79 4.61 -3.91
C MET A 19 2.13 3.32 -4.67
N THR A 20 1.12 2.52 -4.99
CA THR A 20 1.31 1.36 -5.87
C THR A 20 0.14 1.21 -6.82
N THR A 21 0.21 0.27 -7.74
CA THR A 21 -0.86 0.00 -8.71
C THR A 21 -1.52 -1.34 -8.41
N LYS A 22 -2.82 -1.43 -8.65
CA LYS A 22 -3.61 -2.65 -8.48
C LYS A 22 -4.57 -2.83 -9.64
N ASN A 23 -4.56 -4.02 -10.23
CA ASN A 23 -5.59 -4.41 -11.18
C ASN A 23 -6.88 -4.74 -10.43
N ARG A 24 -7.82 -3.79 -10.39
CA ARG A 24 -9.10 -3.92 -9.67
C ARG A 24 -10.00 -5.02 -10.24
N LYS A 25 -9.80 -5.47 -11.49
CA LYS A 25 -10.59 -6.54 -12.11
C LYS A 25 -10.17 -7.95 -11.66
N GLN A 26 -8.88 -8.17 -11.41
CA GLN A 26 -8.36 -9.49 -11.04
C GLN A 26 -8.18 -9.66 -9.53
N VAL A 27 -7.97 -8.56 -8.80
CA VAL A 27 -7.71 -8.59 -7.37
C VAL A 27 -8.79 -7.78 -6.66
N GLU A 28 -9.79 -8.46 -6.13
CA GLU A 28 -10.88 -7.85 -5.35
C GLU A 28 -10.51 -7.68 -3.88
N ARG A 29 -9.64 -8.56 -3.35
CA ARG A 29 -9.17 -8.50 -1.96
C ARG A 29 -8.36 -7.25 -1.67
N LYS A 30 -8.34 -6.81 -0.41
CA LYS A 30 -7.43 -5.76 0.07
C LYS A 30 -5.99 -6.26 -0.01
N ILE A 31 -5.11 -5.42 -0.52
CA ILE A 31 -3.69 -5.74 -0.62
C ILE A 31 -3.01 -5.49 0.72
N GLU A 32 -2.23 -6.48 1.17
CA GLU A 32 -1.28 -6.35 2.26
C GLU A 32 0.13 -6.66 1.72
N LEU A 33 1.05 -5.70 1.84
CA LEU A 33 2.43 -5.86 1.36
C LEU A 33 3.41 -5.59 2.49
N LYS A 34 4.43 -6.45 2.62
CA LYS A 34 5.58 -6.16 3.47
C LYS A 34 6.48 -5.16 2.75
N LYS A 35 6.59 -3.95 3.29
CA LYS A 35 7.49 -2.91 2.80
C LYS A 35 8.40 -2.45 3.94
N TYR A 36 9.55 -1.89 3.56
CA TYR A 36 10.49 -1.35 4.52
C TYR A 36 9.92 -0.06 5.11
N SER A 37 9.89 0.06 6.43
CA SER A 37 9.56 1.30 7.13
C SER A 37 10.86 2.05 7.43
N LYS A 38 10.97 3.32 7.02
CA LYS A 38 12.15 4.16 7.31
C LYS A 38 12.17 4.56 8.78
N VAL A 39 11.01 4.73 9.39
CA VAL A 39 10.86 5.09 10.82
C VAL A 39 11.31 3.94 11.72
N LEU A 40 10.76 2.73 11.51
CA LEU A 40 11.05 1.57 12.36
C LEU A 40 12.29 0.79 11.91
N ARG A 41 12.87 1.15 10.76
CA ARG A 41 14.03 0.50 10.12
C ARG A 41 13.87 -1.00 9.90
N LYS A 42 12.64 -1.49 9.78
CA LYS A 42 12.30 -2.90 9.58
C LYS A 42 11.21 -3.07 8.53
N HIS A 43 11.07 -4.28 8.01
CA HIS A 43 9.94 -4.60 7.13
C HIS A 43 8.67 -4.78 7.95
N VAL A 44 7.66 -3.98 7.63
CA VAL A 44 6.35 -4.00 8.27
C VAL A 44 5.28 -4.26 7.23
N THR A 45 4.14 -4.79 7.66
CA THR A 45 2.98 -5.01 6.80
C THR A 45 2.23 -3.70 6.59
N PHE A 46 2.16 -3.25 5.34
CA PHE A 46 1.37 -2.10 4.91
C PHE A 46 0.04 -2.60 4.36
N LYS A 47 -1.06 -1.93 4.72
CA LYS A 47 -2.41 -2.30 4.29
C LYS A 47 -2.98 -1.27 3.33
N GLU A 48 -3.74 -1.73 2.34
CA GLU A 48 -4.43 -0.86 1.38
C GLU A 48 -5.34 0.12 2.15
N ALA A 49 -5.06 1.41 1.96
CA ALA A 49 -5.87 2.50 2.47
C ALA A 49 -6.72 3.04 1.32
N LYS A 50 -7.99 3.32 1.61
CA LYS A 50 -8.79 4.13 0.69
C LYS A 50 -8.16 5.53 0.62
N LYS A 51 -8.13 6.09 -0.59
CA LYS A 51 -7.96 7.53 -0.80
C LYS A 51 -9.10 8.27 -0.13
#